data_AF-A0A350J0K3-F1
#
_entry.id   AF-A0A350J0K3-F1
#
_cell.length_a   1.000
_cell.length_b   1.000
_cell.length_c   1.000
_cell.angle_alpha   90.00
_cell.angle_beta   90.00
_cell.angle_gamma   90.00
#
_symmetry.space_group_name_H-M   'P 1'
#
loop_
_entity.id
_entity.type
_entity.pdbx_description
1 polymer ?
#
loop_
_entity_poly.entity_id
_entity_poly.type
_entity_poly.pdbx_seq_one_letter_code
_entity_poly.pdbx_strand_id
1 'polypeptide(L)'
;AAGMGIFQTVSGNGPVNLGIDFSSGTKLTVVSETALTTDQVQAEMEKLGYDDFSYQSAGDNTVYAITKDSIETSELTQLKADLEKTFGIEPGDNVVTPVVGRDLVRNAVILTLVAWIAMLAYITIRYEFDYAIGCLSALIHDVLIVLSFFAIFRMEVNTDLVSVLLTIIGYSINNSIIVFDRIRENMEGRNASTMRAEEYDAVVNTSVDQTFNMMINGSLTTLLPVILLLLIGSRSIFTFNIA
;
A
#
# COMPACT_ATOMS: atom_id res chain seq x y z
N ALA A 1 -12.66 -6.64 28.86
CA ALA A 1 -12.93 -5.77 27.71
C ALA A 1 -12.18 -6.36 26.53
N ALA A 2 -12.89 -7.10 25.68
CA ALA A 2 -13.26 -6.65 24.33
C ALA A 2 -12.04 -6.83 23.40
N GLY A 3 -11.86 -7.97 22.72
CA GLY A 3 -12.87 -8.64 21.92
C GLY A 3 -12.77 -8.13 20.49
N MET A 4 -11.69 -8.49 19.79
CA MET A 4 -11.59 -8.36 18.32
C MET A 4 -10.61 -9.38 17.70
N GLY A 5 -10.28 -10.45 18.43
CA GLY A 5 -9.40 -11.52 17.96
C GLY A 5 -10.09 -12.79 17.47
N ILE A 6 -11.44 -12.84 17.38
CA ILE A 6 -12.15 -14.13 17.31
C ILE A 6 -13.14 -14.27 16.13
N PHE A 7 -13.59 -13.20 15.45
CA PHE A 7 -14.72 -13.37 14.52
C PHE A 7 -14.40 -13.61 13.04
N GLN A 8 -13.13 -13.70 12.61
CA GLN A 8 -12.82 -14.05 11.21
C GLN A 8 -11.67 -15.04 11.02
N THR A 9 -11.38 -15.87 12.03
CA THR A 9 -10.50 -17.04 11.90
C THR A 9 -11.14 -18.19 11.08
N VAL A 10 -12.36 -18.00 10.52
CA VAL A 10 -13.20 -19.06 9.95
C VAL A 10 -13.13 -19.17 8.41
N SER A 11 -12.07 -18.67 7.75
CA SER A 11 -11.85 -18.97 6.31
C SER A 11 -10.42 -19.41 5.93
N GLY A 12 -9.60 -19.86 6.88
CA GLY A 12 -8.36 -20.59 6.55
C GLY A 12 -7.14 -19.78 6.08
N ASN A 13 -7.21 -18.45 6.02
CA ASN A 13 -6.08 -17.58 5.66
C ASN A 13 -5.71 -16.67 6.84
N GLY A 14 -4.41 -16.48 7.11
CA GLY A 14 -3.83 -15.80 8.28
C GLY A 14 -4.30 -14.34 8.55
N PRO A 15 -3.55 -13.55 9.35
CA PRO A 15 -4.02 -12.23 9.82
C PRO A 15 -4.26 -11.21 8.69
N VAL A 16 -3.69 -11.42 7.51
CA VAL A 16 -3.84 -10.59 6.32
C VAL A 16 -4.13 -11.45 5.09
N ASN A 17 -4.90 -10.91 4.14
CA ASN A 17 -5.16 -11.57 2.86
C ASN A 17 -3.98 -11.31 1.91
N LEU A 18 -2.99 -12.19 1.90
CA LEU A 18 -1.86 -12.08 0.97
C LEU A 18 -2.29 -12.41 -0.45
N GLY A 19 -1.94 -11.52 -1.37
CA GLY A 19 -2.07 -11.76 -2.79
C GLY A 19 -0.84 -12.45 -3.38
N ILE A 20 -0.89 -12.68 -4.70
CA ILE A 20 0.02 -13.58 -5.39
C ILE A 20 1.49 -13.15 -5.30
N ASP A 21 1.75 -11.85 -5.13
CA ASP A 21 3.10 -11.30 -5.00
C ASP A 21 3.84 -11.78 -3.75
N PHE A 22 3.11 -12.20 -2.71
CA PHE A 22 3.67 -12.58 -1.42
C PHE A 22 3.36 -14.02 -0.99
N SER A 23 2.36 -14.68 -1.58
CA SER A 23 2.13 -16.11 -1.39
C SER A 23 2.77 -16.93 -2.51
N SER A 24 2.23 -16.74 -3.71
CA SER A 24 2.45 -17.42 -4.98
C SER A 24 1.17 -17.30 -5.79
N GLY A 25 1.28 -17.45 -7.11
CA GLY A 25 0.12 -17.54 -7.98
C GLY A 25 0.44 -17.13 -9.42
N THR A 26 -0.58 -17.21 -10.26
CA THR A 26 -0.52 -16.80 -11.65
C THR A 26 -1.59 -15.73 -11.90
N LYS A 27 -1.15 -14.58 -12.42
CA LYS A 27 -2.03 -13.54 -12.96
C LYS A 27 -1.89 -13.49 -14.47
N LEU A 28 -3.00 -13.69 -15.16
CA LEU A 28 -3.15 -13.47 -16.59
C LEU A 28 -3.87 -12.15 -16.84
N THR A 29 -3.35 -11.36 -17.77
CA THR A 29 -3.93 -10.13 -18.26
C THR A 29 -4.50 -10.40 -19.64
N VAL A 30 -5.79 -10.74 -19.69
CA VAL A 30 -6.50 -10.99 -20.94
C VAL A 30 -6.94 -9.64 -21.51
N VAL A 31 -6.55 -9.37 -22.75
CA VAL A 31 -6.87 -8.13 -23.47
C VAL A 31 -7.63 -8.50 -24.74
N SER A 32 -8.58 -7.67 -25.14
CA SER A 32 -9.29 -7.80 -26.41
C SER A 32 -9.45 -6.45 -27.10
N GLU A 33 -9.55 -6.43 -28.43
CA GLU A 33 -9.86 -5.21 -29.19
C GLU A 33 -11.29 -4.70 -28.94
N THR A 34 -12.19 -5.60 -28.54
CA THR A 34 -13.59 -5.29 -28.22
C THR A 34 -13.85 -5.34 -26.73
N ALA A 35 -14.96 -4.73 -26.29
CA ALA A 35 -15.35 -4.73 -24.89
C ALA A 35 -15.38 -6.17 -24.33
N LEU A 36 -14.63 -6.39 -23.25
CA LEU A 36 -14.38 -7.69 -22.65
C LEU A 36 -14.94 -7.70 -21.22
N THR A 37 -15.78 -8.69 -20.94
CA THR A 37 -16.41 -8.86 -19.62
C THR A 37 -15.75 -9.99 -18.85
N THR A 38 -15.83 -9.92 -17.51
CA THR A 38 -15.34 -10.99 -16.63
C THR A 38 -16.01 -12.33 -16.93
N ASP A 39 -17.30 -12.31 -17.25
CA ASP A 39 -18.11 -13.51 -17.49
C ASP A 39 -17.68 -14.23 -18.78
N GLN A 40 -17.29 -13.48 -19.82
CA GLN A 40 -16.77 -14.06 -21.05
C GLN A 40 -15.43 -14.77 -20.82
N VAL A 41 -14.54 -14.15 -20.05
CA VAL A 41 -13.24 -14.76 -19.73
C VAL A 41 -13.42 -15.96 -18.81
N GLN A 42 -14.29 -15.86 -17.81
CA GLN A 42 -14.62 -16.98 -16.92
C GLN A 42 -15.17 -18.17 -17.71
N ALA A 43 -16.16 -17.96 -18.57
CA ALA A 43 -16.76 -19.04 -19.35
C ALA A 43 -15.75 -19.72 -20.30
N GLU A 44 -14.76 -18.99 -20.81
CA GLU A 44 -13.72 -19.60 -21.65
C GLU A 44 -12.72 -20.39 -20.81
N MET A 45 -12.31 -19.88 -19.65
CA MET A 45 -11.41 -20.58 -18.74
C MET A 45 -12.04 -21.88 -18.21
N GLU A 46 -13.33 -21.86 -17.87
CA GLU A 46 -14.08 -23.07 -17.46
C GLU A 46 -14.13 -24.12 -18.59
N LYS A 47 -14.27 -23.72 -19.87
CA LYS A 47 -14.20 -24.65 -21.01
C LYS A 47 -12.82 -25.29 -21.17
N LEU A 48 -11.78 -24.54 -20.84
CA LEU A 48 -10.39 -25.01 -20.86
C LEU A 48 -10.03 -25.84 -19.62
N GLY A 49 -10.96 -25.96 -18.65
CA GLY A 49 -10.79 -26.76 -17.44
C GLY A 49 -10.15 -26.03 -16.26
N TYR A 50 -10.16 -24.69 -16.27
CA TYR A 50 -9.61 -23.85 -15.21
C TYR A 50 -10.71 -23.18 -14.39
N ASP A 51 -11.03 -23.77 -13.23
CA ASP A 51 -12.14 -23.32 -12.39
C ASP A 51 -11.68 -22.45 -11.19
N ASP A 52 -10.40 -22.51 -10.82
CA ASP A 52 -9.85 -21.84 -9.63
C ASP A 52 -9.20 -20.48 -9.95
N PHE A 53 -9.92 -19.64 -10.66
CA PHE A 53 -9.51 -18.28 -11.00
C PHE A 53 -10.52 -17.25 -10.50
N SER A 54 -10.00 -16.15 -9.98
CA SER A 54 -10.76 -14.94 -9.72
C SER A 54 -10.62 -13.96 -10.86
N TYR A 55 -11.71 -13.29 -11.23
CA TYR A 55 -11.76 -12.37 -12.37
C TYR A 55 -12.02 -10.95 -11.92
N GLN A 56 -11.23 -10.01 -12.44
CA GLN A 56 -11.39 -8.59 -12.18
C GLN A 56 -11.27 -7.80 -13.49
N SER A 57 -12.30 -7.03 -13.83
CA SER A 57 -12.21 -6.05 -14.93
C SER A 57 -11.18 -4.97 -14.59
N ALA A 58 -10.32 -4.69 -15.56
CA ALA A 58 -9.26 -3.69 -15.51
C ALA A 58 -9.45 -2.64 -16.62
N GLY A 59 -10.71 -2.24 -16.85
CA GLY A 59 -11.13 -1.37 -17.94
C GLY A 59 -12.11 -2.08 -18.89
N ASP A 60 -12.46 -1.41 -19.98
CA ASP A 60 -13.49 -1.90 -20.90
C ASP A 60 -13.04 -3.11 -21.73
N ASN A 61 -11.72 -3.28 -21.92
CA ASN A 61 -11.12 -4.24 -22.85
C ASN A 61 -10.17 -5.24 -22.18
N THR A 62 -10.02 -5.14 -20.86
CA THR A 62 -8.98 -5.88 -20.13
C THR A 62 -9.60 -6.56 -18.90
N VAL A 63 -9.29 -7.83 -18.71
CA VAL A 63 -9.69 -8.63 -17.55
C VAL A 63 -8.46 -9.31 -16.95
N TYR A 64 -8.28 -9.18 -15.64
CA TYR A 64 -7.32 -9.97 -14.89
C TYR A 64 -7.97 -11.28 -14.46
N ALA A 65 -7.32 -12.40 -14.78
CA ALA A 65 -7.62 -13.72 -14.24
C ALA A 65 -6.49 -14.11 -13.28
N ILE A 66 -6.81 -14.30 -12.00
CA ILE A 66 -5.83 -14.49 -10.93
C ILE A 66 -6.13 -15.76 -10.16
N THR A 67 -5.13 -16.64 -10.03
CA THR A 67 -5.16 -17.83 -9.19
C THR A 67 -3.99 -17.82 -8.19
N LYS A 68 -4.16 -18.47 -7.04
CA LYS A 68 -3.08 -18.63 -6.04
C LYS A 68 -2.16 -19.81 -6.36
N ASP A 69 -2.53 -20.64 -7.34
CA ASP A 69 -1.71 -21.71 -7.83
C ASP A 69 -0.66 -21.19 -8.82
N SER A 70 0.59 -21.64 -8.68
CA SER A 70 1.63 -21.35 -9.66
C SER A 70 1.51 -22.35 -10.81
N ILE A 71 1.03 -21.88 -11.96
CA ILE A 71 0.90 -22.69 -13.18
C ILE A 71 2.28 -22.93 -13.80
N GLU A 72 2.55 -24.17 -14.22
CA GLU A 72 3.79 -24.55 -14.89
C GLU A 72 3.93 -23.85 -16.25
N THR A 73 5.16 -23.51 -16.65
CA THR A 73 5.43 -22.72 -17.87
C THR A 73 4.84 -23.33 -19.13
N SER A 74 4.86 -24.67 -19.25
CA SER A 74 4.33 -25.38 -20.42
C SER A 74 2.81 -25.29 -20.53
N GLU A 75 2.13 -25.35 -19.39
CA GLU A 75 0.67 -25.26 -19.30
C GLU A 75 0.21 -23.82 -19.55
N LEU A 76 0.92 -22.86 -18.95
CA LEU A 76 0.69 -21.44 -19.18
C LEU A 76 0.83 -21.06 -20.66
N THR A 77 1.83 -21.62 -21.35
CA THR A 77 2.04 -21.36 -22.79
C THR A 77 0.85 -21.84 -23.64
N GLN A 78 0.30 -23.01 -23.32
CA GLN A 78 -0.89 -23.54 -24.01
C GLN A 78 -2.12 -22.69 -23.72
N LEU A 79 -2.34 -22.35 -22.45
CA LEU A 79 -3.44 -21.50 -22.00
C LEU A 79 -3.40 -20.11 -22.69
N LYS A 80 -2.23 -19.48 -22.76
CA LYS A 80 -2.05 -18.21 -23.48
C LYS A 80 -2.39 -18.32 -24.95
N ALA A 81 -1.95 -19.39 -25.62
CA ALA A 81 -2.25 -19.61 -27.04
C ALA A 81 -3.75 -19.84 -27.30
N ASP A 82 -4.46 -20.50 -26.40
CA ASP A 82 -5.91 -20.73 -26.55
C ASP A 82 -6.72 -19.45 -26.26
N LEU A 83 -6.28 -18.64 -25.30
CA LEU A 83 -6.83 -17.30 -25.06
C LEU A 83 -6.54 -16.33 -26.22
N GLU A 84 -5.35 -16.38 -26.81
CA GLU A 84 -5.00 -15.58 -27.99
C GLU A 84 -5.88 -15.91 -29.19
N LYS A 85 -6.16 -17.20 -29.44
CA LYS A 85 -7.10 -17.60 -30.52
C LYS A 85 -8.51 -17.07 -30.29
N THR A 86 -8.92 -16.95 -29.04
CA THR A 86 -10.29 -16.55 -28.68
C THR A 86 -10.47 -15.03 -28.66
N PHE A 87 -9.50 -14.32 -28.08
CA PHE A 87 -9.59 -12.88 -27.83
C PHE A 87 -8.73 -12.03 -28.78
N GLY A 88 -7.91 -12.67 -29.62
CA GLY A 88 -7.12 -12.06 -30.69
C GLY A 88 -5.80 -11.41 -30.26
N ILE A 89 -5.55 -11.32 -28.96
CA ILE A 89 -4.35 -10.69 -28.39
C ILE A 89 -3.71 -11.66 -27.39
N GLU A 90 -2.38 -11.82 -27.48
CA GLU A 90 -1.64 -12.63 -26.51
C GLU A 90 -1.82 -12.04 -25.10
N PRO A 91 -2.32 -12.81 -24.12
CA PRO A 91 -2.45 -12.33 -22.76
C PRO A 91 -1.08 -11.98 -22.16
N GLY A 92 -1.01 -10.94 -21.34
CA GLY A 92 0.17 -10.74 -20.48
C GLY A 92 0.16 -11.74 -19.32
N ASP A 93 1.32 -12.22 -18.88
CA ASP A 93 1.43 -13.11 -17.73
C ASP A 93 2.35 -12.54 -16.65
N ASN A 94 1.96 -12.76 -15.39
CA ASN A 94 2.78 -12.51 -14.23
C ASN A 94 2.64 -13.71 -13.29
N VAL A 95 3.68 -14.54 -13.25
CA VAL A 95 3.75 -15.74 -12.41
C VAL A 95 4.71 -15.49 -11.26
N VAL A 96 4.20 -15.62 -10.05
CA VAL A 96 5.00 -15.53 -8.83
C VAL A 96 5.09 -16.91 -8.21
N THR A 97 6.29 -17.49 -8.24
CA THR A 97 6.54 -18.76 -7.55
C THR A 97 6.71 -18.53 -6.05
N PRO A 98 6.45 -19.54 -5.19
CA PRO A 98 6.61 -19.40 -3.73
C PRO A 98 8.01 -18.95 -3.27
N VAL A 99 9.04 -19.26 -4.06
CA VAL A 99 10.43 -18.83 -3.80
C VAL A 99 10.57 -17.34 -4.05
N VAL A 100 10.12 -16.86 -5.21
CA VAL A 100 10.17 -15.44 -5.59
C VAL A 100 9.31 -14.59 -4.65
N GLY A 101 8.12 -15.07 -4.28
CA GLY A 101 7.25 -14.37 -3.32
C GLY A 101 7.92 -14.17 -1.97
N ARG A 102 8.64 -15.17 -1.45
CA ARG A 102 9.40 -15.07 -0.20
C ARG A 102 10.52 -14.04 -0.27
N ASP A 103 11.24 -14.00 -1.39
CA ASP A 103 12.31 -13.02 -1.61
C ASP A 103 11.75 -11.60 -1.74
N LEU A 104 10.61 -11.42 -2.41
CA LEU A 104 9.89 -10.14 -2.48
C LEU A 104 9.49 -9.63 -1.10
N VAL A 105 8.84 -10.46 -0.27
CA VAL A 105 8.50 -10.10 1.12
C VAL A 105 9.75 -9.69 1.89
N ARG A 106 10.80 -10.52 1.83
CA ARG A 106 12.04 -10.27 2.56
C ARG A 106 12.71 -8.97 2.14
N ASN A 107 12.79 -8.72 0.84
CA ASN A 107 13.38 -7.50 0.31
C ASN A 107 12.55 -6.27 0.68
N ALA A 108 11.22 -6.34 0.62
CA ALA A 108 10.35 -5.24 1.05
C ALA A 108 10.57 -4.88 2.53
N VAL A 109 10.66 -5.88 3.42
CA VAL A 109 10.95 -5.66 4.85
C VAL A 109 12.33 -5.05 5.05
N ILE A 110 13.37 -5.58 4.40
CA ILE A 110 14.74 -5.05 4.52
C ILE A 110 14.82 -3.61 4.02
N LEU A 111 14.26 -3.32 2.84
CA LEU A 111 14.27 -1.97 2.25
C LEU A 111 13.53 -0.97 3.14
N THR A 112 12.40 -1.36 3.72
CA THR A 112 11.63 -0.52 4.64
C THR A 112 12.45 -0.20 5.90
N LEU A 113 13.08 -1.20 6.51
CA LEU A 113 13.93 -1.00 7.69
C LEU A 113 15.14 -0.11 7.38
N VAL A 114 15.79 -0.31 6.23
CA VAL A 114 16.90 0.54 5.78
C VAL A 114 16.43 1.99 5.58
N ALA A 115 15.26 2.20 4.97
CA ALA A 115 14.69 3.52 4.78
C ALA A 115 14.41 4.22 6.12
N TRP A 116 13.87 3.48 7.11
CA TRP A 116 13.63 4.01 8.46
C TRP A 116 14.93 4.40 9.16
N ILE A 117 15.97 3.58 9.09
CA ILE A 117 17.28 3.88 9.69
C ILE A 117 17.91 5.11 9.02
N ALA A 118 17.89 5.18 7.69
CA ALA A 118 18.45 6.31 6.94
C ALA A 118 17.75 7.63 7.29
N MET A 119 16.43 7.58 7.46
CA MET A 119 15.61 8.71 7.86
C MET A 119 15.84 9.15 9.30
N LEU A 120 15.92 8.19 10.24
CA LEU A 120 16.29 8.47 11.62
C LEU A 120 17.66 9.14 11.71
N ALA A 121 18.64 8.65 10.94
CA ALA A 121 19.95 9.25 10.85
C ALA A 121 19.87 10.70 10.33
N TYR A 122 19.09 10.94 9.27
CA TYR A 122 18.89 12.29 8.75
C TYR A 122 18.25 13.24 9.79
N ILE A 123 17.17 12.82 10.44
CA ILE A 123 16.48 13.63 11.46
C ILE A 123 17.41 13.90 12.64
N THR A 124 18.14 12.89 13.12
CA THR A 124 19.08 13.02 14.24
C THR A 124 20.25 13.96 13.92
N ILE A 125 20.69 14.04 12.65
CA ILE A 125 21.74 14.97 12.23
C ILE A 125 21.20 16.39 12.09
N ARG A 126 19.95 16.54 11.62
CA ARG A 126 19.33 17.84 11.29
C ARG A 126 18.61 18.49 12.48
N TYR A 127 18.17 17.70 13.45
CA TYR A 127 17.37 18.04 14.63
C TYR A 127 17.89 17.33 15.89
N GLU A 128 17.21 17.49 17.02
CA GLU A 128 17.54 16.78 18.27
C GLU A 128 17.07 15.32 18.23
N PHE A 129 17.75 14.44 18.98
CA PHE A 129 17.46 13.00 19.02
C PHE A 129 16.02 12.70 19.48
N ASP A 130 15.49 13.51 20.40
CA ASP A 130 14.13 13.37 20.91
C ASP A 130 13.07 13.51 19.79
N TYR A 131 13.37 14.32 18.76
CA TYR A 131 12.46 14.54 17.63
C TYR A 131 12.45 13.32 16.71
N ALA A 132 13.57 12.60 16.62
CA ALA A 132 13.68 11.37 15.85
C ALA A 132 12.82 10.24 16.44
N ILE A 133 12.78 10.11 17.78
CA ILE A 133 11.93 9.12 18.47
C ILE A 133 10.45 9.45 18.28
N GLY A 134 10.07 10.72 18.42
CA GLY A 134 8.70 11.18 18.19
C GLY A 134 8.24 10.88 16.76
N CYS A 135 9.06 11.21 15.76
CA CYS A 135 8.80 10.91 14.36
C CYS A 135 8.61 9.41 14.11
N LEU A 136 9.52 8.58 14.62
CA LEU A 136 9.45 7.13 14.43
C LEU A 136 8.17 6.54 15.01
N SER A 137 7.77 7.01 16.20
CA SER A 137 6.56 6.55 16.87
C SER A 137 5.30 6.90 16.06
N ALA A 138 5.25 8.10 15.49
CA ALA A 138 4.17 8.51 14.58
C ALA A 138 4.13 7.65 13.30
N LEU A 139 5.28 7.37 12.69
CA LEU A 139 5.33 6.54 11.48
C LEU A 139 4.92 5.10 11.73
N ILE A 140 5.36 4.51 12.85
CA ILE A 140 4.91 3.18 13.25
C ILE A 140 3.39 3.17 13.40
N HIS A 141 2.83 4.19 14.06
CA HIS A 141 1.39 4.32 14.24
C HIS A 141 0.65 4.40 12.89
N ASP A 142 1.11 5.24 11.96
CA ASP A 142 0.46 5.40 10.65
C ASP A 142 0.50 4.11 9.82
N VAL A 143 1.64 3.42 9.80
CA VAL A 143 1.78 2.12 9.13
C VAL A 143 0.85 1.07 9.77
N LEU A 144 0.75 1.03 11.10
CA LEU A 144 -0.12 0.09 11.80
C LEU A 144 -1.60 0.36 11.50
N ILE A 145 -2.02 1.61 11.35
CA ILE A 145 -3.40 1.95 10.95
C ILE A 145 -3.71 1.39 9.57
N VAL A 146 -2.83 1.61 8.59
CA VAL A 146 -3.03 1.12 7.22
C VAL A 146 -3.07 -0.41 7.19
N LEU A 147 -2.11 -1.07 7.86
CA LEU A 147 -2.10 -2.53 7.96
C LEU A 147 -3.35 -3.08 8.64
N SER A 148 -3.84 -2.41 9.69
CA SER A 148 -5.07 -2.79 10.39
C SER A 148 -6.29 -2.62 9.49
N PHE A 149 -6.36 -1.56 8.70
CA PHE A 149 -7.42 -1.35 7.71
C PHE A 149 -7.46 -2.50 6.70
N PHE A 150 -6.31 -2.86 6.11
CA PHE A 150 -6.22 -3.99 5.18
C PHE A 150 -6.64 -5.31 5.83
N ALA A 151 -6.24 -5.54 7.08
CA ALA A 151 -6.62 -6.74 7.83
C ALA A 151 -8.12 -6.81 8.11
N ILE A 152 -8.73 -5.71 8.56
CA ILE A 152 -10.16 -5.63 8.93
C ILE A 152 -11.05 -5.78 7.69
N PHE A 153 -10.73 -5.08 6.60
CA PHE A 153 -11.50 -5.12 5.36
C PHE A 153 -11.13 -6.30 4.44
N ARG A 154 -10.22 -7.18 4.89
CA ARG A 154 -9.73 -8.34 4.14
C ARG A 154 -9.23 -7.99 2.73
N MET A 155 -8.70 -6.78 2.57
CA MET A 155 -8.14 -6.31 1.31
C MET A 155 -6.89 -7.10 0.96
N GLU A 156 -6.73 -7.37 -0.33
CA GLU A 156 -5.57 -8.11 -0.83
C GLU A 156 -4.29 -7.28 -0.66
N VAL A 157 -3.28 -7.90 -0.05
CA VAL A 157 -1.96 -7.34 0.17
C VAL A 157 -1.07 -7.77 -1.00
N ASN A 158 -0.75 -6.81 -1.86
CA ASN A 158 0.14 -6.96 -3.02
C ASN A 158 1.31 -5.98 -2.91
N THR A 159 2.25 -6.04 -3.86
CA THR A 159 3.38 -5.11 -3.93
C THR A 159 2.95 -3.64 -3.96
N ASP A 160 1.74 -3.34 -4.46
CA ASP A 160 1.12 -2.01 -4.38
C ASP A 160 1.03 -1.46 -2.95
N LEU A 161 0.81 -2.31 -1.95
CA LEU A 161 0.77 -1.88 -0.55
C LEU A 161 2.12 -1.31 -0.11
N VAL A 162 3.24 -1.84 -0.61
CA VAL A 162 4.57 -1.29 -0.29
C VAL A 162 4.70 0.13 -0.83
N SER A 163 4.19 0.39 -2.04
CA SER A 163 4.15 1.72 -2.64
C SER A 163 3.27 2.67 -1.83
N VAL A 164 2.08 2.23 -1.42
CA VAL A 164 1.18 3.01 -0.54
C VAL A 164 1.87 3.37 0.77
N LEU A 165 2.47 2.39 1.45
CA LEU A 165 3.17 2.61 2.72
C LEU A 165 4.31 3.62 2.55
N LEU A 166 5.09 3.51 1.48
CA LEU A 166 6.18 4.45 1.20
C LEU A 166 5.65 5.88 0.96
N THR A 167 4.54 6.03 0.25
CA THR A 167 3.88 7.32 0.03
C THR A 167 3.36 7.92 1.34
N ILE A 168 2.68 7.13 2.18
CA ILE A 168 2.16 7.58 3.47
C ILE A 168 3.29 7.98 4.41
N ILE A 169 4.34 7.17 4.48
CA ILE A 169 5.55 7.49 5.25
C ILE A 169 6.12 8.84 4.80
N GLY A 170 6.35 9.02 3.49
CA GLY A 170 6.89 10.27 2.93
C GLY A 170 6.02 11.49 3.26
N TYR A 171 4.71 11.35 3.16
CA TYR A 171 3.76 12.42 3.46
C TYR A 171 3.71 12.75 4.97
N SER A 172 3.65 11.73 5.82
CA SER A 172 3.61 11.86 7.29
C SER A 172 4.87 12.53 7.85
N ILE A 173 6.05 12.16 7.33
CA ILE A 173 7.32 12.78 7.71
C ILE A 173 7.36 14.25 7.32
N ASN A 174 6.89 14.58 6.11
CA ASN A 174 6.91 15.96 5.63
C ASN A 174 6.15 16.88 6.61
N ASN A 175 4.97 16.43 7.08
CA ASN A 175 4.20 17.17 8.08
C ASN A 175 4.92 17.25 9.42
N SER A 176 5.53 16.15 9.88
CA SER A 176 6.32 16.14 11.13
C SER A 176 7.50 17.11 11.08
N ILE A 177 8.22 17.15 9.95
CA ILE A 177 9.36 18.07 9.74
C ILE A 177 8.91 19.53 9.81
N ILE A 178 7.78 19.88 9.20
CA ILE A 178 7.24 21.25 9.22
C ILE A 178 6.98 21.70 10.67
N VAL A 179 6.35 20.83 11.47
CA VAL A 179 6.07 21.13 12.89
C VAL A 179 7.38 21.25 13.67
N PHE A 180 8.33 20.32 13.49
CA PHE A 180 9.61 20.34 14.20
C PHE A 180 10.46 21.55 13.84
N ASP A 181 10.47 21.98 12.59
CA ASP A 181 11.17 23.19 12.16
C ASP A 181 10.52 24.43 12.79
N ARG A 182 9.18 24.48 12.89
CA ARG A 182 8.49 25.57 13.60
C ARG A 182 8.73 25.56 15.11
N ILE A 183 8.79 24.39 15.74
CA ILE A 183 9.17 24.27 17.17
C ILE A 183 10.59 24.80 17.34
N ARG A 184 11.52 24.39 16.48
CA ARG A 184 12.91 24.87 16.52
C ARG A 184 13.00 26.39 16.34
N GLU A 185 12.27 26.97 15.39
CA GLU A 185 12.22 28.42 15.16
C GLU A 185 11.67 29.17 16.39
N ASN A 186 10.56 28.71 16.97
CA ASN A 186 9.99 29.34 18.17
C ASN A 186 10.83 29.12 19.44
N MET A 187 11.76 28.17 19.40
CA MET A 187 12.77 27.91 20.43
C MET A 187 14.09 28.67 20.17
N GLU A 188 14.21 29.42 19.07
CA GLU A 188 15.45 30.14 18.75
C GLU A 188 15.80 31.16 19.85
N GLY A 189 17.04 31.09 20.35
CA GLY A 189 17.50 31.91 21.48
C GLY A 189 16.99 31.46 22.85
N ARG A 190 16.24 30.36 22.94
CA ARG A 190 15.76 29.74 24.19
C ARG A 190 16.43 28.38 24.38
N ASN A 191 16.80 28.03 25.61
CA ASN A 191 17.43 26.75 25.90
C ASN A 191 16.43 25.79 26.54
N ALA A 192 16.04 24.74 25.80
CA ALA A 192 15.09 23.71 26.24
C ALA A 192 15.46 23.10 27.60
N SER A 193 16.75 22.89 27.87
CA SER A 193 17.23 22.31 29.14
C SER A 193 17.02 23.19 30.38
N THR A 194 16.78 24.49 30.18
CA THR A 194 16.58 25.47 31.26
C THR A 194 15.13 25.93 31.40
N MET A 195 14.28 25.55 30.45
CA MET A 195 12.87 25.93 30.45
C MET A 195 12.05 25.01 31.34
N ARG A 196 11.01 25.58 31.94
CA ARG A 196 9.96 24.78 32.59
C ARG A 196 9.17 24.04 31.53
N ALA A 197 8.71 22.82 31.86
CA ALA A 197 7.91 22.00 30.95
C ALA A 197 6.69 22.75 30.39
N GLU A 198 5.97 23.48 31.24
CA GLU A 198 4.81 24.30 30.82
C GLU A 198 5.15 25.36 29.77
N GLU A 199 6.35 25.95 29.85
CA GLU A 199 6.80 26.95 28.87
C GLU A 199 7.18 26.29 27.53
N TYR A 200 7.70 25.06 27.57
CA TYR A 200 8.00 24.27 26.37
C TYR A 200 6.70 23.80 25.69
N ASP A 201 5.74 23.30 26.46
CA ASP A 201 4.43 22.88 25.95
C ASP A 201 3.70 24.03 25.26
N ALA A 202 3.76 25.24 25.83
CA ALA A 202 3.19 26.43 25.20
C ALA A 202 3.85 26.77 23.85
N VAL A 203 5.17 26.58 23.73
CA VAL A 203 5.88 26.76 22.46
C VAL A 203 5.44 25.71 21.44
N VAL A 204 5.38 24.44 21.84
CA VAL A 204 4.93 23.34 20.97
C VAL A 204 3.52 23.60 20.47
N ASN A 205 2.58 23.95 21.36
CA ASN A 205 1.20 24.24 20.98
C ASN A 205 1.12 25.41 19.99
N THR A 206 1.87 26.48 20.25
CA THR A 206 1.93 27.64 19.34
C THR A 206 2.49 27.26 17.98
N SER A 207 3.53 26.40 17.93
CA SER A 207 4.13 25.93 16.68
C SER A 207 3.16 25.06 15.86
N VAL A 208 2.37 24.22 16.52
CA VAL A 208 1.32 23.43 15.87
C VAL A 208 0.25 24.34 15.29
N ASP A 209 -0.24 25.32 16.06
CA ASP A 209 -1.26 26.27 15.60
C ASP A 209 -0.78 27.08 14.38
N GLN A 210 0.48 27.52 14.38
CA GLN A 210 1.08 28.28 13.26
C GLN A 210 1.23 27.45 11.99
N THR A 211 1.47 26.14 12.11
CA THR A 211 1.68 25.24 10.96
C THR A 211 0.39 24.59 10.48
N PHE A 212 -0.68 24.63 11.29
CA PHE A 212 -1.95 23.95 11.03
C PHE A 212 -2.55 24.27 9.66
N ASN A 213 -2.64 25.55 9.30
CA ASN A 213 -3.21 25.96 8.02
C ASN A 213 -2.40 25.43 6.83
N MET A 214 -1.06 25.42 6.93
CA MET A 214 -0.20 24.90 5.88
C MET A 214 -0.34 23.38 5.74
N MET A 215 -0.41 22.66 6.87
CA MET A 215 -0.61 21.20 6.88
C MET A 215 -1.96 20.83 6.26
N ILE A 216 -3.05 21.49 6.67
CA ILE A 216 -4.37 21.25 6.10
C ILE A 216 -4.41 21.55 4.60
N ASN A 217 -3.87 22.69 4.17
CA ASN A 217 -3.86 23.03 2.76
C ASN A 217 -3.04 22.00 1.96
N GLY A 218 -1.89 21.58 2.48
CA GLY A 218 -1.11 20.48 1.91
C GLY A 218 -1.95 19.21 1.76
N SER A 219 -2.65 18.79 2.82
CA SER A 219 -3.49 17.58 2.80
C SER A 219 -4.67 17.69 1.84
N LEU A 220 -5.33 18.84 1.78
CA LEU A 220 -6.43 19.06 0.85
C LEU A 220 -5.96 19.02 -0.61
N THR A 221 -4.80 19.60 -0.91
CA THR A 221 -4.25 19.60 -2.27
C THR A 221 -3.83 18.21 -2.74
N THR A 222 -3.37 17.34 -1.86
CA THR A 222 -3.06 15.94 -2.19
C THR A 222 -4.30 15.05 -2.21
N LEU A 223 -5.28 15.32 -1.36
CA LEU A 223 -6.52 14.53 -1.28
C LEU A 223 -7.42 14.75 -2.50
N LEU A 224 -7.43 15.95 -3.10
CA LEU A 224 -8.27 16.26 -4.25
C LEU A 224 -8.06 15.31 -5.45
N PRO A 225 -6.82 15.10 -5.95
CA PRO A 225 -6.55 14.10 -6.98
C PRO A 225 -6.95 12.68 -6.56
N VAL A 226 -6.68 12.29 -5.31
CA VAL A 226 -7.02 10.96 -4.79
C VAL A 226 -8.53 10.72 -4.83
N ILE A 227 -9.34 11.69 -4.43
CA ILE A 227 -10.81 11.61 -4.52
C ILE A 227 -11.26 11.47 -5.97
N LEU A 228 -10.69 12.25 -6.89
CA LEU A 228 -11.02 12.14 -8.32
C LEU A 228 -10.67 10.75 -8.88
N LEU A 229 -9.52 10.20 -8.48
CA LEU A 229 -9.11 8.84 -8.86
C LEU A 229 -10.00 7.77 -8.22
N LEU A 230 -10.52 7.98 -7.01
CA LEU A 230 -11.49 7.06 -6.40
C LEU A 230 -12.85 7.07 -7.11
N LEU A 231 -13.28 8.22 -7.64
CA LEU A 231 -14.58 8.36 -8.30
C LEU A 231 -14.56 7.93 -9.77
N ILE A 232 -13.47 8.20 -10.49
CA ILE A 232 -13.38 8.05 -11.95
C ILE A 232 -12.35 6.97 -12.34
N GLY A 233 -11.46 6.58 -11.43
CA GLY A 233 -10.39 5.62 -11.70
C GLY A 233 -10.87 4.18 -11.84
N SER A 234 -10.02 3.35 -12.43
CA SER A 234 -10.31 1.93 -12.60
C SER A 234 -10.25 1.18 -11.26
N ARG A 235 -10.94 0.04 -11.19
CA ARG A 235 -10.93 -0.82 -9.99
C ARG A 235 -9.53 -1.33 -9.63
N SER A 236 -8.59 -1.36 -10.59
CA SER A 236 -7.21 -1.78 -10.37
C SER A 236 -6.43 -0.80 -9.48
N ILE A 237 -6.70 0.50 -9.55
CA ILE A 237 -6.02 1.52 -8.74
C ILE A 237 -6.80 1.86 -7.46
N PHE A 238 -8.00 1.28 -7.29
CA PHE A 238 -8.86 1.56 -6.14
C PHE A 238 -8.17 1.23 -4.81
N THR A 239 -7.53 0.06 -4.71
CA THR A 239 -6.80 -0.37 -3.51
C THR A 239 -5.66 0.58 -3.13
N PHE A 240 -4.97 1.15 -4.13
CA PHE A 240 -3.93 2.14 -3.90
C PHE A 240 -4.49 3.46 -3.39
N ASN A 241 -5.63 3.92 -3.95
CA ASN A 241 -6.19 5.23 -3.62
C ASN A 241 -7.05 5.25 -2.34
N ILE A 242 -7.60 4.11 -1.92
CA ILE A 242 -8.43 4.01 -0.71
C ILE A 242 -7.59 3.91 0.56
N ALA A 243 -6.35 3.46 0.41
CA ALA A 243 -5.38 3.28 1.48
C ALA A 243 -4.66 4.60 1.80
#